data_AF-A0A3G6JJG1-F1
#
_entry.id   AF-A0A3G6JJG1-F1
#
_cell.length_a   1.000
_cell.length_b   1.000
_cell.length_c   1.000
_cell.angle_alpha   90.00
_cell.angle_beta   90.00
_cell.angle_gamma   90.00
#
_symmetry.space_group_name_H-M   'P 1'
#
loop_
_entity.id
_entity.type
_entity.pdbx_description
1 polymer ?
#
loop_
_entity_poly.entity_id
_entity_poly.type
_entity_poly.pdbx_seq_one_letter_code
_entity_poly.pdbx_strand_id
1 'polypeptide(L)'
;MVRQFTSPGDQILVQEPVYNMFYSVIEGNGRRVISSDLIYENSKYSVNWADLEEKLATPSVRMMVFCNPHNPIGYAWSEEEVKRIAELCAKHQVLLISDEIHGDLVLTDEDITPAFTVDWDAKNWVVSLISPSKTFNITHAVEINQENVPQLYEMVEEMSLAAGIPMPKVYAIPSNIPNAFATGRDPEHASLAVTSGLVKIMNHDELLGVIGHEISHIRNYDLRVTTITSALSSFIYLAAVYLLALGWTLFKMDGGVITKCICWFFGSIALAVGAGLFIVALPITKLLNLSMSRQREYLADIGSVDLTRNPKCIVGALKKLEAIEQQYQQQKENPMVSALAFNNFQVKHWWTNLISDHPSLDRRIDRLEHTADLPK
;
A
#
# COMPACT_ATOMS: atom_id res chain seq x y z
N MET A 1 -3.81 -11.58 15.34
CA MET A 1 -3.57 -10.88 16.63
C MET A 1 -4.42 -11.47 17.76
N VAL A 2 -5.75 -11.58 17.62
CA VAL A 2 -6.63 -12.25 18.62
C VAL A 2 -6.05 -13.57 19.13
N ARG A 3 -5.68 -14.50 18.24
CA ARG A 3 -5.08 -15.79 18.61
C ARG A 3 -3.76 -15.72 19.37
N GLN A 4 -2.97 -14.67 19.13
CA GLN A 4 -1.59 -14.55 19.62
C GLN A 4 -1.53 -13.88 21.00
N PHE A 5 -2.42 -12.92 21.26
CA PHE A 5 -2.35 -12.05 22.43
C PHE A 5 -3.47 -12.29 23.45
N THR A 6 -4.37 -13.23 23.18
CA THR A 6 -5.47 -13.62 24.10
C THR A 6 -5.59 -15.14 24.13
N SER A 7 -6.34 -15.67 25.09
CA SER A 7 -6.71 -17.08 25.22
C SER A 7 -8.20 -17.30 24.92
N PRO A 8 -8.62 -18.52 24.52
CA PRO A 8 -10.04 -18.85 24.43
C PRO A 8 -10.77 -18.54 25.76
N GLY A 9 -11.94 -17.91 25.68
CA GLY A 9 -12.72 -17.45 26.84
C GLY A 9 -12.42 -16.03 27.32
N ASP A 10 -11.29 -15.44 26.92
CA ASP A 10 -11.00 -14.02 27.18
C ASP A 10 -12.04 -13.12 26.49
N GLN A 11 -12.22 -11.93 27.06
CA GLN A 11 -13.08 -10.89 26.52
C GLN A 11 -12.28 -9.89 25.69
N ILE A 12 -12.86 -9.48 24.57
CA ILE A 12 -12.32 -8.45 23.68
C ILE A 12 -13.34 -7.32 23.57
N LEU A 13 -12.89 -6.11 23.91
CA LEU A 13 -13.73 -4.93 23.95
C LEU A 13 -13.86 -4.28 22.56
N VAL A 14 -15.06 -3.85 22.20
CA VAL A 14 -15.37 -3.03 21.02
C VAL A 14 -16.26 -1.85 21.40
N GLN A 15 -16.44 -0.87 20.52
CA GLN A 15 -17.32 0.28 20.76
C GLN A 15 -18.45 0.36 19.73
N GLU A 16 -19.66 -0.01 20.12
CA GLU A 16 -20.80 -0.10 19.19
C GLU A 16 -21.46 1.25 18.89
N PRO A 17 -22.00 1.47 17.68
CA PRO A 17 -21.98 0.57 16.53
C PRO A 17 -20.60 0.55 15.86
N VAL A 18 -20.14 -0.64 15.44
CA VAL A 18 -18.83 -0.82 14.77
C VAL A 18 -18.89 -1.88 13.68
N TYR A 19 -17.87 -1.92 12.83
CA TYR A 19 -17.70 -2.88 11.74
C TYR A 19 -17.98 -4.34 12.16
N ASN A 20 -18.94 -4.97 11.49
CA ASN A 20 -19.51 -6.27 11.86
C ASN A 20 -18.52 -7.46 11.82
N MET A 21 -17.41 -7.36 11.09
CA MET A 21 -16.44 -8.46 11.03
C MET A 21 -15.65 -8.60 12.34
N PHE A 22 -15.60 -7.57 13.19
CA PHE A 22 -14.93 -7.68 14.49
C PHE A 22 -15.55 -8.76 15.35
N TYR A 23 -16.88 -8.85 15.43
CA TYR A 23 -17.57 -9.91 16.17
C TYR A 23 -17.20 -11.29 15.63
N SER A 24 -17.27 -11.46 14.30
CA SER A 24 -16.97 -12.73 13.63
C SER A 24 -15.54 -13.20 13.90
N VAL A 25 -14.57 -12.28 13.89
CA VAL A 25 -13.16 -12.59 14.16
C VAL A 25 -12.94 -12.93 15.65
N ILE A 26 -13.60 -12.24 16.57
CA ILE A 26 -13.47 -12.49 18.02
C ILE A 26 -14.11 -13.83 18.39
N GLU A 27 -15.38 -14.01 18.06
CA GLU A 27 -16.17 -15.20 18.40
C GLU A 27 -15.72 -16.44 17.64
N GLY A 28 -15.35 -16.28 16.35
CA GLY A 28 -14.79 -17.35 15.54
C GLY A 28 -13.45 -17.90 16.05
N ASN A 29 -12.78 -17.16 16.94
CA ASN A 29 -11.61 -17.63 17.65
C ASN A 29 -11.91 -18.09 19.10
N GLY A 30 -13.18 -18.20 19.50
CA GLY A 30 -13.59 -18.67 20.83
C GLY A 30 -13.34 -17.64 21.95
N ARG A 31 -13.31 -16.35 21.64
CA ARG A 31 -13.31 -15.25 22.62
C ARG A 31 -14.73 -14.69 22.73
N ARG A 32 -15.00 -13.91 23.78
CA ARG A 32 -16.29 -13.23 23.96
C ARG A 32 -16.16 -11.76 23.61
N VAL A 33 -17.11 -11.23 22.86
CA VAL A 33 -17.19 -9.77 22.64
C VAL A 33 -17.80 -9.13 23.89
N ILE A 34 -17.26 -8.00 24.30
CA ILE A 34 -17.91 -7.06 25.22
C ILE A 34 -17.93 -5.70 24.54
N SER A 35 -19.08 -5.03 24.54
CA SER A 35 -19.20 -3.71 23.92
C SER A 35 -19.17 -2.62 24.99
N SER A 36 -18.54 -1.48 24.70
CA SER A 36 -18.78 -0.20 25.36
C SER A 36 -19.46 0.71 24.36
N ASP A 37 -20.79 0.74 24.37
CA ASP A 37 -21.59 1.38 23.35
C ASP A 37 -21.37 2.90 23.35
N LEU A 38 -21.22 3.46 22.16
CA LEU A 38 -21.13 4.89 21.94
C LEU A 38 -22.46 5.56 22.26
N ILE A 39 -22.39 6.74 22.84
CA ILE A 39 -23.55 7.58 23.13
C ILE A 39 -23.89 8.38 21.87
N TYR A 40 -25.14 8.27 21.42
CA TYR A 40 -25.65 9.03 20.29
C TYR A 40 -26.59 10.15 20.77
N GLU A 41 -26.11 11.38 20.74
CA GLU A 41 -26.86 12.57 21.16
C GLU A 41 -26.64 13.71 20.16
N ASN A 42 -27.69 14.48 19.86
CA ASN A 42 -27.61 15.65 18.97
C ASN A 42 -26.94 15.36 17.61
N SER A 43 -27.25 14.19 17.02
CA SER A 43 -26.67 13.71 15.76
C SER A 43 -25.16 13.47 15.78
N LYS A 44 -24.55 13.36 16.96
CA LYS A 44 -23.12 13.09 17.13
C LYS A 44 -22.92 11.87 18.04
N TYR A 45 -21.96 11.03 17.67
CA TYR A 45 -21.49 9.94 18.53
C TYR A 45 -20.39 10.44 19.46
N SER A 46 -20.36 9.91 20.68
CA SER A 46 -19.31 10.17 21.66
C SER A 46 -19.02 8.94 22.51
N VAL A 47 -17.82 8.87 23.09
CA VAL A 47 -17.42 7.76 23.95
C VAL A 47 -18.12 7.87 25.32
N ASN A 48 -18.71 6.78 25.78
CA ASN A 48 -19.11 6.63 27.18
C ASN A 48 -17.88 6.34 28.05
N TRP A 49 -17.20 7.40 28.51
CA TRP A 49 -15.92 7.26 29.23
C TRP A 49 -16.01 6.45 30.51
N ALA A 50 -17.11 6.58 31.25
CA ALA A 50 -17.30 5.86 32.52
C ALA A 50 -17.47 4.35 32.26
N ASP A 51 -18.32 3.99 31.30
CA ASP A 51 -18.55 2.60 30.91
C ASP A 51 -17.30 1.96 30.27
N LEU A 52 -16.56 2.72 29.44
CA LEU A 52 -15.33 2.24 28.82
C LEU A 52 -14.28 1.91 29.89
N GLU A 53 -14.05 2.79 30.86
CA GLU A 53 -13.08 2.56 31.94
C GLU A 53 -13.49 1.38 32.84
N GLU A 54 -14.78 1.28 33.19
CA GLU A 54 -15.31 0.16 33.98
C GLU A 54 -15.08 -1.19 33.28
N LYS A 55 -15.36 -1.26 31.97
CA LYS A 55 -15.18 -2.49 31.19
C LYS A 55 -13.71 -2.82 30.95
N LEU A 56 -12.86 -1.84 30.70
CA LEU A 56 -11.41 -2.04 30.58
C LEU A 56 -10.80 -2.55 31.91
N ALA A 57 -11.35 -2.16 33.06
CA ALA A 57 -10.91 -2.64 34.37
C ALA A 57 -11.29 -4.10 34.65
N THR A 58 -12.13 -4.72 33.82
CA THR A 58 -12.57 -6.11 34.02
C THR A 58 -11.40 -7.08 33.73
N PRO A 59 -11.00 -7.96 34.68
CA PRO A 59 -9.80 -8.80 34.52
C PRO A 59 -9.80 -9.75 33.32
N SER A 60 -10.97 -10.15 32.83
CA SER A 60 -11.12 -11.00 31.64
C SER A 60 -10.98 -10.24 30.33
N VAL A 61 -10.99 -8.90 30.33
CA VAL A 61 -10.74 -8.09 29.14
C VAL A 61 -9.24 -8.00 28.91
N ARG A 62 -8.78 -8.55 27.78
CA ARG A 62 -7.34 -8.63 27.46
C ARG A 62 -6.94 -7.79 26.26
N MET A 63 -7.93 -7.41 25.45
CA MET A 63 -7.73 -6.66 24.21
C MET A 63 -8.91 -5.73 23.96
N MET A 64 -8.66 -4.56 23.37
CA MET A 64 -9.66 -3.68 22.79
C MET A 64 -9.40 -3.56 21.29
N VAL A 65 -10.43 -3.71 20.46
CA VAL A 65 -10.39 -3.38 19.04
C VAL A 65 -11.03 -2.01 18.86
N PHE A 66 -10.21 -1.04 18.49
CA PHE A 66 -10.58 0.35 18.27
C PHE A 66 -10.62 0.65 16.78
N CYS A 67 -11.65 1.35 16.30
CA CYS A 67 -11.83 1.67 14.88
C CYS A 67 -11.59 3.17 14.67
N ASN A 68 -10.59 3.53 13.88
CA ASN A 68 -10.15 4.91 13.75
C ASN A 68 -9.64 5.23 12.33
N PRO A 69 -10.44 5.84 11.44
CA PRO A 69 -11.78 6.37 11.65
C PRO A 69 -12.84 5.28 11.89
N HIS A 70 -13.87 5.62 12.67
CA HIS A 70 -14.86 4.69 13.17
C HIS A 70 -15.93 4.35 12.12
N ASN A 71 -15.83 3.15 11.56
CA ASN A 71 -16.85 2.56 10.67
C ASN A 71 -17.95 1.90 11.52
N PRO A 72 -19.25 2.17 11.30
CA PRO A 72 -19.85 2.82 10.12
C PRO A 72 -20.20 4.29 10.28
N ILE A 73 -19.95 4.89 11.44
CA ILE A 73 -20.43 6.23 11.76
C ILE A 73 -19.66 7.35 11.06
N GLY A 74 -18.50 7.05 10.47
CA GLY A 74 -17.68 8.01 9.72
C GLY A 74 -17.04 9.07 10.61
N TYR A 75 -16.74 8.72 11.86
CA TYR A 75 -16.17 9.64 12.84
C TYR A 75 -14.65 9.45 12.95
N ALA A 76 -13.89 10.53 12.80
CA ALA A 76 -12.46 10.54 13.05
C ALA A 76 -12.20 11.08 14.47
N TRP A 77 -11.48 10.31 15.27
CA TRP A 77 -11.28 10.62 16.69
C TRP A 77 -10.22 11.70 16.87
N SER A 78 -10.48 12.66 17.75
CA SER A 78 -9.52 13.73 18.06
C SER A 78 -8.30 13.20 18.80
N GLU A 79 -7.21 13.98 18.79
CA GLU A 79 -5.96 13.59 19.46
C GLU A 79 -6.16 13.31 20.96
N GLU A 80 -6.98 14.13 21.63
CA GLU A 80 -7.33 13.95 23.05
C GLU A 80 -8.07 12.64 23.30
N GLU A 81 -9.00 12.28 22.42
CA GLU A 81 -9.78 11.04 22.54
C GLU A 81 -8.90 9.80 22.32
N VAL A 82 -8.07 9.81 21.28
CA VAL A 82 -7.15 8.71 20.97
C VAL A 82 -6.14 8.51 22.10
N LYS A 83 -5.54 9.59 22.62
CA LYS A 83 -4.63 9.53 23.76
C LYS A 83 -5.32 8.95 24.99
N ARG A 84 -6.50 9.44 25.34
CA ARG A 84 -7.26 8.97 26.51
C ARG A 84 -7.61 7.48 26.41
N ILE A 85 -8.00 6.99 25.24
CA ILE A 85 -8.29 5.56 25.02
C ILE A 85 -7.02 4.71 25.22
N ALA A 86 -5.90 5.13 24.63
CA ALA A 86 -4.62 4.41 24.76
C ALA A 86 -4.11 4.40 26.20
N GLU A 87 -4.22 5.51 26.93
CA GLU A 87 -3.85 5.62 28.34
C GLU A 87 -4.70 4.72 29.23
N LEU A 88 -6.02 4.67 29.02
CA LEU A 88 -6.92 3.76 29.74
C LEU A 88 -6.56 2.29 29.47
N CYS A 89 -6.28 1.93 28.21
CA CYS A 89 -5.84 0.58 27.86
C CYS A 89 -4.53 0.21 28.58
N ALA A 90 -3.54 1.10 28.56
CA ALA A 90 -2.26 0.89 29.24
C ALA A 90 -2.42 0.77 30.76
N LYS A 91 -3.23 1.65 31.37
CA LYS A 91 -3.55 1.64 32.81
C LYS A 91 -4.11 0.29 33.27
N HIS A 92 -4.99 -0.31 32.45
CA HIS A 92 -5.65 -1.58 32.76
C HIS A 92 -4.97 -2.80 32.14
N GLN A 93 -3.78 -2.64 31.53
CA GLN A 93 -3.03 -3.72 30.89
C GLN A 93 -3.82 -4.46 29.81
N VAL A 94 -4.62 -3.71 29.05
CA VAL A 94 -5.39 -4.17 27.90
C VAL A 94 -4.65 -3.77 26.63
N LEU A 95 -4.43 -4.72 25.71
CA LEU A 95 -3.80 -4.42 24.42
C LEU A 95 -4.78 -3.69 23.50
N LEU A 96 -4.42 -2.48 23.06
CA LEU A 96 -5.18 -1.71 22.08
C LEU A 96 -4.77 -2.11 20.66
N ILE A 97 -5.71 -2.68 19.91
CA ILE A 97 -5.59 -2.89 18.47
C ILE A 97 -6.36 -1.76 17.77
N SER A 98 -5.64 -0.80 17.21
CA SER A 98 -6.22 0.33 16.47
C SER A 98 -6.32 -0.02 14.99
N ASP A 99 -7.53 -0.29 14.49
CA ASP A 99 -7.80 -0.46 13.07
C ASP A 99 -7.94 0.90 12.37
N GLU A 100 -6.90 1.27 11.63
CA GLU A 100 -6.72 2.54 10.95
C GLU A 100 -6.75 2.39 9.42
N ILE A 101 -7.40 1.33 8.92
CA ILE A 101 -7.51 1.06 7.47
C ILE A 101 -8.21 2.17 6.67
N HIS A 102 -9.06 2.96 7.32
CA HIS A 102 -9.74 4.10 6.71
C HIS A 102 -8.98 5.41 6.92
N GLY A 103 -7.75 5.37 7.45
CA GLY A 103 -7.04 6.57 7.89
C GLY A 103 -6.71 7.57 6.79
N ASP A 104 -6.54 7.09 5.56
CA ASP A 104 -6.32 7.96 4.39
C ASP A 104 -7.64 8.49 3.78
N LEU A 105 -8.81 8.09 4.31
CA LEU A 105 -10.15 8.46 3.81
C LEU A 105 -10.83 9.49 4.73
N VAL A 106 -10.07 10.45 5.23
CA VAL A 106 -10.56 11.60 6.01
C VAL A 106 -10.69 12.84 5.14
N LEU A 107 -11.55 13.79 5.53
CA LEU A 107 -11.86 14.98 4.73
C LEU A 107 -10.72 16.00 4.76
N THR A 108 -9.96 16.08 5.86
CA THR A 108 -8.75 16.90 5.99
C THR A 108 -7.65 16.15 6.72
N ASP A 109 -6.37 16.44 6.42
CA ASP A 109 -5.21 15.78 7.04
C ASP A 109 -5.11 16.05 8.57
N GLU A 110 -5.79 17.07 9.07
CA GLU A 110 -5.88 17.40 10.51
C GLU A 110 -6.89 16.50 11.25
N ASP A 111 -7.69 15.70 10.53
CA ASP A 111 -8.79 14.93 11.12
C ASP A 111 -8.38 13.55 11.67
N ILE A 112 -7.16 13.07 11.39
CA ILE A 112 -6.72 11.77 11.92
C ILE A 112 -5.55 11.85 12.89
N THR A 113 -5.74 11.25 14.06
CA THR A 113 -4.66 10.95 15.00
C THR A 113 -4.37 9.44 14.97
N PRO A 114 -3.24 8.99 14.41
CA PRO A 114 -2.84 7.58 14.49
C PRO A 114 -2.59 7.18 15.95
N ALA A 115 -3.08 6.03 16.40
CA ALA A 115 -2.94 5.63 17.80
C ALA A 115 -1.48 5.42 18.22
N PHE A 116 -0.56 5.22 17.27
CA PHE A 116 0.87 5.11 17.55
C PHE A 116 1.54 6.46 17.90
N THR A 117 0.88 7.61 17.76
CA THR A 117 1.47 8.91 18.11
C THR A 117 1.45 9.21 19.62
N VAL A 118 0.77 8.39 20.41
CA VAL A 118 0.65 8.55 21.86
C VAL A 118 1.99 8.44 22.61
N ASP A 119 1.97 8.89 23.87
CA ASP A 119 3.14 8.92 24.74
C ASP A 119 3.73 7.53 25.00
N TRP A 120 5.02 7.48 25.32
CA TRP A 120 5.80 6.24 25.43
C TRP A 120 5.23 5.21 26.40
N ASP A 121 4.63 5.66 27.50
CA ASP A 121 4.05 4.77 28.51
C ASP A 121 2.84 4.00 27.95
N ALA A 122 2.01 4.65 27.14
CA ALA A 122 0.86 4.03 26.48
C ALA A 122 1.26 3.26 25.21
N LYS A 123 2.26 3.75 24.47
CA LYS A 123 2.71 3.21 23.18
C LYS A 123 3.05 1.71 23.20
N ASN A 124 3.56 1.19 24.32
CA ASN A 124 3.87 -0.24 24.47
C ASN A 124 2.64 -1.16 24.48
N TRP A 125 1.44 -0.59 24.63
CA TRP A 125 0.16 -1.29 24.64
C TRP A 125 -0.65 -1.08 23.36
N VAL A 126 -0.08 -0.46 22.32
CA VAL A 126 -0.78 -0.12 21.08
C VAL A 126 -0.21 -0.86 19.88
N VAL A 127 -1.10 -1.40 19.05
CA VAL A 127 -0.79 -1.93 17.71
C VAL A 127 -1.73 -1.28 16.71
N SER A 128 -1.20 -0.49 15.77
CA SER A 128 -1.98 0.09 14.67
C SER A 128 -1.98 -0.83 13.45
N LEU A 129 -3.15 -0.97 12.82
CA LEU A 129 -3.37 -1.70 11.57
C LEU A 129 -3.66 -0.68 10.46
N ILE A 130 -2.83 -0.68 9.43
CA ILE A 130 -3.02 0.18 8.25
C ILE A 130 -3.03 -0.69 6.99
N SER A 131 -3.77 -0.28 5.97
CA SER A 131 -3.74 -0.95 4.67
C SER A 131 -4.14 0.00 3.55
N PRO A 132 -3.44 -0.04 2.39
CA PRO A 132 -3.80 0.76 1.21
C PRO A 132 -5.13 0.34 0.58
N SER A 133 -5.70 -0.79 1.01
CA SER A 133 -6.78 -1.46 0.28
C SER A 133 -8.08 -0.66 0.21
N LYS A 134 -8.43 0.10 1.26
CA LYS A 134 -9.60 0.99 1.25
C LYS A 134 -9.30 2.32 0.58
N THR A 135 -8.14 2.90 0.88
CA THR A 135 -7.62 4.13 0.26
C THR A 135 -7.66 4.09 -1.25
N PHE A 136 -7.17 2.98 -1.84
CA PHE A 136 -7.07 2.81 -3.28
C PHE A 136 -8.17 1.92 -3.87
N ASN A 137 -9.21 1.62 -3.09
CA ASN A 137 -10.35 0.79 -3.49
C ASN A 137 -9.97 -0.55 -4.14
N ILE A 138 -8.92 -1.19 -3.60
CA ILE A 138 -8.37 -2.46 -4.12
C ILE A 138 -9.33 -3.63 -3.78
N THR A 139 -10.25 -3.46 -2.83
CA THR A 139 -11.08 -4.55 -2.26
C THR A 139 -12.36 -4.94 -3.03
N HIS A 140 -12.63 -4.36 -4.22
CA HIS A 140 -13.75 -4.82 -5.05
C HIS A 140 -13.34 -5.72 -6.23
N ALA A 141 -12.11 -6.23 -6.21
CA ALA A 141 -11.64 -7.19 -7.20
C ALA A 141 -12.45 -8.49 -7.12
N VAL A 142 -13.26 -8.76 -8.14
CA VAL A 142 -14.00 -10.02 -8.29
C VAL A 142 -13.19 -10.94 -9.18
N GLU A 143 -12.87 -12.15 -8.69
CA GLU A 143 -12.22 -13.16 -9.51
C GLU A 143 -13.12 -13.52 -10.70
N ILE A 144 -12.59 -13.41 -11.91
CA ILE A 144 -13.31 -13.75 -13.14
C ILE A 144 -12.87 -15.11 -13.63
N ASN A 145 -13.83 -15.82 -14.21
CA ASN A 145 -13.63 -17.11 -14.87
C ASN A 145 -14.26 -17.06 -16.27
N GLN A 146 -14.10 -18.14 -17.02
CA GLN A 146 -14.66 -18.29 -18.36
C GLN A 146 -16.20 -18.12 -18.40
N GLU A 147 -16.90 -18.40 -17.29
CA GLU A 147 -18.37 -18.29 -17.22
C GLU A 147 -18.85 -16.84 -17.01
N ASN A 148 -18.13 -16.05 -16.21
CA ASN A 148 -18.57 -14.72 -15.78
C ASN A 148 -18.18 -13.63 -16.79
N VAL A 149 -16.94 -13.65 -17.28
CA VAL A 149 -16.41 -12.64 -18.23
C VAL A 149 -15.55 -13.35 -19.29
N PRO A 150 -16.17 -14.11 -20.21
CA PRO A 150 -15.46 -14.99 -21.15
C PRO A 150 -14.42 -14.25 -21.99
N GLN A 151 -14.79 -13.09 -22.55
CA GLN A 151 -13.91 -12.32 -23.44
C GLN A 151 -12.59 -11.91 -22.77
N LEU A 152 -12.65 -11.40 -21.54
CA LEU A 152 -11.45 -10.98 -20.82
C LEU A 152 -10.63 -12.19 -20.36
N TYR A 153 -11.29 -13.26 -19.94
CA TYR A 153 -10.62 -14.50 -19.54
C TYR A 153 -9.88 -15.15 -20.72
N GLU A 154 -10.51 -15.22 -21.89
CA GLU A 154 -9.93 -15.74 -23.14
C GLU A 154 -8.71 -14.92 -23.58
N MET A 155 -8.78 -13.58 -23.53
CA MET A 155 -7.62 -12.73 -23.85
C MET A 155 -6.42 -13.01 -22.94
N VAL A 156 -6.66 -13.17 -21.64
CA VAL A 156 -5.59 -13.48 -20.68
C VAL A 156 -5.05 -14.90 -20.90
N GLU A 157 -5.92 -15.85 -21.24
CA GLU A 157 -5.53 -17.22 -21.57
C GLU A 157 -4.67 -17.27 -22.84
N GLU A 158 -5.08 -16.60 -23.91
CA GLU A 158 -4.31 -16.47 -25.16
C GLU A 158 -2.92 -15.90 -24.91
N MET A 159 -2.82 -14.80 -24.15
CA MET A 159 -1.53 -14.18 -23.83
C MET A 159 -0.68 -15.06 -22.91
N SER A 160 -1.29 -15.78 -21.97
CA SER A 160 -0.58 -16.72 -21.09
C SER A 160 0.00 -17.89 -21.88
N LEU A 161 -0.77 -18.44 -22.83
CA LEU A 161 -0.32 -19.49 -23.75
C LEU A 161 0.81 -18.99 -24.65
N ALA A 162 0.68 -17.81 -25.25
CA ALA A 162 1.73 -17.20 -26.07
C ALA A 162 3.01 -16.94 -25.27
N ALA A 163 2.88 -16.59 -23.98
CA ALA A 163 3.99 -16.36 -23.07
C ALA A 163 4.62 -17.63 -22.52
N GLY A 164 3.97 -18.79 -22.67
CA GLY A 164 4.41 -20.05 -22.08
C GLY A 164 4.36 -20.07 -20.55
N ILE A 165 3.40 -19.34 -19.96
CA ILE A 165 3.21 -19.28 -18.50
C ILE A 165 1.87 -19.92 -18.10
N PRO A 166 1.73 -20.42 -16.85
CA PRO A 166 0.43 -20.87 -16.36
C PRO A 166 -0.55 -19.69 -16.28
N MET A 167 -1.84 -19.99 -16.44
CA MET A 167 -2.91 -18.99 -16.38
C MET A 167 -2.91 -18.31 -15.00
N PRO A 168 -2.68 -16.98 -14.92
CA PRO A 168 -2.77 -16.27 -13.66
C PRO A 168 -4.24 -16.16 -13.22
N LYS A 169 -4.47 -15.96 -11.92
CA LYS A 169 -5.81 -15.62 -11.45
C LYS A 169 -6.21 -14.25 -11.97
N VAL A 170 -7.39 -14.12 -12.56
CA VAL A 170 -7.81 -12.86 -13.17
C VAL A 170 -8.89 -12.21 -12.33
N TYR A 171 -8.80 -10.89 -12.16
CA TYR A 171 -9.76 -10.13 -11.37
C TYR A 171 -10.28 -8.92 -12.15
N ALA A 172 -11.57 -8.64 -12.00
CA ALA A 172 -12.19 -7.42 -12.48
C ALA A 172 -12.46 -6.46 -11.31
N ILE A 173 -12.06 -5.20 -11.46
CA ILE A 173 -12.24 -4.16 -10.44
C ILE A 173 -13.30 -3.16 -10.94
N PRO A 174 -14.42 -2.94 -10.23
CA PRO A 174 -15.46 -1.99 -10.60
C PRO A 174 -15.02 -0.55 -10.29
N SER A 175 -14.04 -0.06 -11.06
CA SER A 175 -13.57 1.33 -11.05
C SER A 175 -13.69 1.91 -12.45
N ASN A 176 -14.11 3.18 -12.55
CA ASN A 176 -14.16 3.93 -13.81
C ASN A 176 -12.80 4.48 -14.24
N ILE A 177 -11.80 4.44 -13.36
CA ILE A 177 -10.43 4.86 -13.66
C ILE A 177 -9.75 3.73 -14.45
N PRO A 178 -9.28 3.98 -15.68
CA PRO A 178 -8.65 2.94 -16.50
C PRO A 178 -7.31 2.51 -15.90
N ASN A 179 -7.18 1.22 -15.56
CA ASN A 179 -5.94 0.65 -15.05
C ASN A 179 -5.93 -0.88 -15.23
N ALA A 180 -4.73 -1.45 -15.37
CA ALA A 180 -4.46 -2.87 -15.22
C ALA A 180 -3.16 -3.03 -14.42
N PHE A 181 -3.01 -4.16 -13.73
CA PHE A 181 -1.75 -4.51 -13.09
C PHE A 181 -1.64 -6.01 -12.86
N ALA A 182 -0.41 -6.52 -12.92
CA ALA A 182 -0.03 -7.84 -12.46
C ALA A 182 0.58 -7.83 -11.06
N THR A 183 0.36 -8.91 -10.30
CA THR A 183 1.03 -9.17 -9.02
C THR A 183 1.36 -10.66 -8.88
N GLY A 184 2.27 -11.02 -7.98
CA GLY A 184 2.72 -12.40 -7.78
C GLY A 184 4.22 -12.53 -7.55
N ARG A 185 4.62 -13.66 -6.95
CA ARG A 185 6.04 -13.98 -6.65
C ARG A 185 6.75 -14.73 -7.80
N ASP A 186 5.98 -15.37 -8.66
CA ASP A 186 6.37 -16.15 -9.83
C ASP A 186 5.15 -16.35 -10.73
N PRO A 187 5.34 -16.83 -11.98
CA PRO A 187 4.24 -17.13 -12.89
C PRO A 187 3.19 -18.09 -12.32
N GLU A 188 3.58 -19.11 -11.54
CA GLU A 188 2.64 -20.08 -10.96
C GLU A 188 1.72 -19.46 -9.89
N HIS A 189 2.16 -18.38 -9.25
CA HIS A 189 1.43 -17.68 -8.19
C HIS A 189 1.15 -16.23 -8.60
N ALA A 190 0.84 -16.00 -9.88
CA ALA A 190 0.53 -14.70 -10.43
C ALA A 190 -0.98 -14.40 -10.40
N SER A 191 -1.30 -13.11 -10.39
CA SER A 191 -2.65 -12.59 -10.51
C SER A 191 -2.63 -11.34 -11.37
N LEU A 192 -3.65 -11.15 -12.20
CA LEU A 192 -3.81 -10.02 -13.09
C LEU A 192 -5.16 -9.37 -12.82
N ALA A 193 -5.17 -8.06 -12.62
CA ALA A 193 -6.39 -7.30 -12.36
C ALA A 193 -6.61 -6.23 -13.43
N VAL A 194 -7.86 -6.07 -13.88
CA VAL A 194 -8.27 -5.08 -14.87
C VAL A 194 -9.45 -4.28 -14.36
N THR A 195 -9.44 -2.96 -14.51
CA THR A 195 -10.57 -2.12 -14.11
C THR A 195 -11.68 -2.08 -15.18
N SER A 196 -12.92 -1.92 -14.75
CA SER A 196 -14.07 -1.75 -15.66
C SER A 196 -13.93 -0.52 -16.56
N GLY A 197 -13.23 0.52 -16.09
CA GLY A 197 -12.93 1.72 -16.85
C GLY A 197 -12.01 1.42 -18.03
N LEU A 198 -10.99 0.58 -17.83
CA LEU A 198 -10.06 0.20 -18.90
C LEU A 198 -10.77 -0.60 -20.00
N VAL A 199 -11.58 -1.60 -19.60
CA VAL A 199 -12.33 -2.44 -20.53
C VAL A 199 -13.32 -1.62 -21.38
N LYS A 200 -13.91 -0.56 -20.81
CA LYS A 200 -14.87 0.30 -21.52
C LYS A 200 -14.24 1.20 -22.59
N ILE A 201 -12.98 1.62 -22.40
CA ILE A 201 -12.32 2.59 -23.30
C ILE A 201 -11.47 1.93 -24.38
N MET A 202 -10.97 0.72 -24.11
CA MET A 202 -10.11 -0.01 -25.02
C MET A 202 -10.94 -0.86 -25.99
N ASN A 203 -10.49 -0.92 -27.24
CA ASN A 203 -10.97 -1.96 -28.15
C ASN A 203 -10.25 -3.30 -27.86
N HIS A 204 -10.66 -4.35 -28.56
CA HIS A 204 -10.09 -5.69 -28.37
C HIS A 204 -8.56 -5.72 -28.52
N ASP A 205 -8.02 -5.19 -29.61
CA ASP A 205 -6.58 -5.18 -29.91
C ASP A 205 -5.78 -4.39 -28.88
N GLU A 206 -6.30 -3.24 -28.45
CA GLU A 206 -5.67 -2.38 -27.44
C GLU A 206 -5.65 -3.05 -26.07
N LEU A 207 -6.77 -3.66 -25.68
CA LEU A 207 -6.87 -4.39 -24.42
C LEU A 207 -5.93 -5.60 -24.41
N LEU A 208 -5.82 -6.32 -25.53
CA LEU A 208 -4.87 -7.41 -25.71
C LEU A 208 -3.42 -6.91 -25.60
N GLY A 209 -3.12 -5.72 -26.13
CA GLY A 209 -1.83 -5.06 -25.96
C GLY A 209 -1.49 -4.77 -24.49
N VAL A 210 -2.44 -4.24 -23.72
CA VAL A 210 -2.26 -3.99 -22.28
C VAL A 210 -2.09 -5.30 -21.51
N ILE A 211 -2.91 -6.32 -21.79
CA ILE A 211 -2.78 -7.64 -21.15
C ILE A 211 -1.43 -8.27 -21.50
N GLY A 212 -0.99 -8.19 -22.75
CA GLY A 212 0.32 -8.67 -23.18
C GLY A 212 1.48 -7.98 -22.45
N HIS A 213 1.34 -6.68 -22.15
CA HIS A 213 2.31 -5.93 -21.34
C HIS A 213 2.38 -6.47 -19.90
N GLU A 214 1.22 -6.63 -19.25
CA GLU A 214 1.13 -7.18 -17.88
C GLU A 214 1.61 -8.63 -17.78
N ILE A 215 1.28 -9.46 -18.78
CA ILE A 215 1.76 -10.84 -18.88
C ILE A 215 3.27 -10.89 -19.08
N SER A 216 3.85 -9.93 -19.82
CA SER A 216 5.30 -9.83 -19.97
C SER A 216 6.00 -9.54 -18.63
N HIS A 217 5.40 -8.73 -17.74
CA HIS A 217 5.94 -8.52 -16.39
C HIS A 217 5.96 -9.82 -15.56
N ILE A 218 4.90 -10.63 -15.68
CA ILE A 218 4.82 -11.93 -15.02
C ILE A 218 5.89 -12.87 -15.58
N ARG A 219 5.98 -13.00 -16.91
CA ARG A 219 6.95 -13.86 -17.62
C ARG A 219 8.40 -13.52 -17.24
N ASN A 220 8.71 -12.23 -17.09
CA ASN A 220 10.06 -11.74 -16.86
C ASN A 220 10.45 -11.60 -15.36
N TYR A 221 9.58 -12.03 -14.44
CA TYR A 221 9.78 -11.96 -12.99
C TYR A 221 9.99 -10.55 -12.46
N ASP A 222 9.35 -9.55 -13.07
CA ASP A 222 9.62 -8.14 -12.78
C ASP A 222 9.29 -7.79 -11.34
N LEU A 223 8.16 -8.27 -10.83
CA LEU A 223 7.73 -8.09 -9.44
C LEU A 223 8.71 -8.69 -8.42
N ARG A 224 9.31 -9.84 -8.76
CA ARG A 224 10.32 -10.47 -7.89
C ARG A 224 11.58 -9.62 -7.86
N VAL A 225 12.02 -9.14 -9.02
CA VAL A 225 13.21 -8.28 -9.12
C VAL A 225 13.01 -6.97 -8.38
N THR A 226 11.88 -6.28 -8.57
CA THR A 226 11.59 -5.03 -7.86
C THR A 226 11.45 -5.23 -6.35
N THR A 227 10.83 -6.33 -5.91
CA THR A 227 10.71 -6.67 -4.48
C THR A 227 12.09 -6.91 -3.84
N ILE A 228 12.95 -7.70 -4.49
CA ILE A 228 14.31 -7.98 -3.99
C ILE A 228 15.13 -6.69 -3.93
N THR A 229 15.07 -5.85 -4.97
CA THR A 229 15.88 -4.62 -5.00
C THR A 229 15.38 -3.58 -4.00
N SER A 230 14.07 -3.48 -3.79
CA SER A 230 13.49 -2.66 -2.70
C SER A 230 13.89 -3.17 -1.31
N ALA A 231 13.90 -4.49 -1.10
CA ALA A 231 14.35 -5.08 0.16
C ALA A 231 15.84 -4.81 0.43
N LEU A 232 16.70 -4.96 -0.58
CA LEU A 232 18.13 -4.63 -0.48
C LEU A 232 18.36 -3.14 -0.22
N SER A 233 17.60 -2.27 -0.89
CA SER A 233 17.67 -0.81 -0.68
C SER A 233 17.27 -0.44 0.76
N SER A 234 16.21 -1.07 1.27
CA SER A 234 15.74 -0.89 2.65
C SER A 234 16.76 -1.41 3.67
N PHE A 235 17.41 -2.54 3.37
CA PHE A 235 18.49 -3.08 4.19
C PHE A 235 19.68 -2.14 4.28
N ILE A 236 20.13 -1.58 3.15
CA ILE A 236 21.23 -0.59 3.10
C ILE A 236 20.86 0.66 3.92
N TYR A 237 19.63 1.13 3.80
CA TYR A 237 19.13 2.26 4.60
C TYR A 237 19.15 1.96 6.10
N LEU A 238 18.58 0.83 6.51
CA LEU A 238 18.56 0.42 7.92
C LEU A 238 19.97 0.23 8.47
N ALA A 239 20.89 -0.37 7.70
CA ALA A 239 22.28 -0.52 8.08
C ALA A 239 22.97 0.86 8.25
N ALA A 240 22.71 1.81 7.35
CA ALA A 240 23.25 3.16 7.45
C ALA A 240 22.77 3.87 8.74
N VAL A 241 21.46 3.85 8.99
CA VAL A 241 20.85 4.46 10.19
C VAL A 241 21.36 3.78 11.46
N TYR A 242 21.42 2.44 11.47
CA TYR A 242 21.91 1.68 12.60
C TYR A 242 23.38 2.00 12.92
N LEU A 243 24.26 2.05 11.91
CA LEU A 243 25.67 2.36 12.10
C LEU A 243 25.88 3.80 12.57
N LEU A 244 25.09 4.75 12.07
CA LEU A 244 25.11 6.13 12.55
C LEU A 244 24.65 6.22 14.01
N ALA A 245 23.56 5.55 14.37
CA ALA A 245 23.04 5.51 15.74
C ALA A 245 24.01 4.79 16.70
N LEU A 246 24.59 3.67 16.28
CA LEU A 246 25.59 2.93 17.05
C LEU A 246 26.83 3.78 17.29
N GLY A 247 27.35 4.41 16.24
CA GLY A 247 28.51 5.29 16.33
C GLY A 247 28.27 6.44 17.31
N TRP A 248 27.11 7.09 17.21
CA TRP A 248 26.70 8.15 18.13
C TRP A 248 26.54 7.67 19.58
N THR A 249 26.00 6.47 19.78
CA THR A 249 25.82 5.87 21.11
C THR A 249 27.17 5.55 21.75
N LEU A 250 28.12 4.99 21.00
CA LEU A 250 29.48 4.71 21.47
C LEU A 250 30.23 5.99 21.86
N PHE A 251 29.99 7.11 21.17
CA PHE A 251 30.55 8.41 21.55
C PHE A 251 30.03 8.95 22.89
N LYS A 252 28.75 8.66 23.21
CA LYS A 252 28.08 9.09 24.44
C LYS A 252 28.35 8.17 25.64
N MET A 253 29.03 7.05 25.45
CA MET A 253 29.23 6.05 26.51
C MET A 253 30.24 6.53 27.55
N ASP A 254 29.83 6.55 28.81
CA ASP A 254 30.69 6.92 29.94
C ASP A 254 31.47 5.73 30.50
N GLY A 255 32.67 6.00 31.02
CA GLY A 255 33.59 4.98 31.52
C GLY A 255 34.99 5.53 31.80
N GLY A 256 35.91 4.64 32.18
CA GLY A 256 37.32 4.98 32.35
C GLY A 256 37.99 5.43 31.05
N VAL A 257 39.15 6.09 31.17
CA VAL A 257 39.86 6.70 30.03
C VAL A 257 40.13 5.70 28.89
N ILE A 258 40.57 4.49 29.23
CA ILE A 258 40.85 3.43 28.24
C ILE A 258 39.56 3.02 27.51
N THR A 259 38.47 2.83 28.24
CA THR A 259 37.16 2.45 27.68
C THR A 259 36.64 3.53 26.73
N LYS A 260 36.78 4.82 27.09
CA LYS A 260 36.38 5.95 26.22
C LYS A 260 37.17 5.98 24.92
N CYS A 261 38.50 5.78 24.97
CA CYS A 261 39.33 5.73 23.76
C CYS A 261 38.90 4.61 22.80
N ILE A 262 38.60 3.41 23.34
CA ILE A 262 38.14 2.28 22.53
C ILE A 262 36.77 2.60 21.90
N CYS A 263 35.83 3.13 22.67
CA CYS A 263 34.48 3.44 22.19
C CYS A 263 34.49 4.54 21.12
N TRP A 264 35.31 5.57 21.27
CA TRP A 264 35.46 6.62 20.25
C TRP A 264 36.09 6.09 18.96
N PHE A 265 37.06 5.18 19.05
CA PHE A 265 37.66 4.56 17.87
C PHE A 265 36.63 3.78 17.07
N PHE A 266 35.91 2.83 17.71
CA PHE A 266 34.87 2.06 17.03
C PHE A 266 33.67 2.93 16.62
N GLY A 267 33.32 3.93 17.43
CA GLY A 267 32.24 4.87 17.14
C GLY A 267 32.53 5.70 15.89
N SER A 268 33.77 6.18 15.72
CA SER A 268 34.16 6.95 14.54
C SER A 268 34.14 6.11 13.26
N ILE A 269 34.56 4.85 13.33
CA ILE A 269 34.44 3.89 12.22
C ILE A 269 32.98 3.67 11.85
N ALA A 270 32.11 3.39 12.84
CA ALA A 270 30.69 3.17 12.61
C ALA A 270 30.01 4.40 11.98
N LEU A 271 30.32 5.61 12.47
CA LEU A 271 29.82 6.86 11.88
C LEU A 271 30.30 7.05 10.44
N ALA A 272 31.58 6.80 10.15
CA ALA A 272 32.14 6.97 8.82
C ALA A 272 31.50 6.00 7.80
N VAL A 273 31.34 4.73 8.17
CA VAL A 273 30.69 3.72 7.33
C VAL A 273 29.21 4.05 7.14
N GLY A 274 28.50 4.39 8.22
CA GLY A 274 27.09 4.77 8.17
C GLY A 274 26.85 5.99 7.29
N ALA A 275 27.69 7.03 7.41
CA ALA A 275 27.63 8.22 6.57
C ALA A 275 27.95 7.91 5.10
N GLY A 276 28.93 7.04 4.82
CA GLY A 276 29.24 6.58 3.48
C GLY A 276 28.06 5.86 2.82
N LEU A 277 27.39 4.96 3.54
CA LEU A 277 26.18 4.30 3.05
C LEU A 277 25.04 5.31 2.80
N PHE A 278 24.86 6.29 3.70
CA PHE A 278 23.78 7.27 3.58
C PHE A 278 23.99 8.24 2.42
N ILE A 279 25.21 8.78 2.26
CA ILE A 279 25.53 9.82 1.28
C ILE A 279 25.77 9.23 -0.11
N VAL A 280 26.35 8.03 -0.21
CA VAL A 280 26.76 7.45 -1.49
C VAL A 280 25.84 6.31 -1.90
N ALA A 281 25.64 5.32 -1.04
CA ALA A 281 24.90 4.11 -1.41
C ALA A 281 23.40 4.37 -1.61
N LEU A 282 22.76 5.22 -0.80
CA LEU A 282 21.33 5.53 -0.96
C LEU A 282 20.99 6.25 -2.28
N PRO A 283 21.70 7.33 -2.68
CA PRO A 283 21.45 7.93 -3.99
C PRO A 283 21.71 6.96 -5.15
N ILE A 284 22.78 6.17 -5.08
CA ILE A 284 23.10 5.18 -6.12
C ILE A 284 22.02 4.10 -6.22
N THR A 285 21.58 3.52 -5.09
CA THR A 285 20.52 2.51 -5.09
C THR A 285 19.20 3.07 -5.61
N LYS A 286 18.85 4.32 -5.27
CA LYS A 286 17.67 4.97 -5.85
C LYS A 286 17.80 5.15 -7.37
N LEU A 287 18.96 5.61 -7.87
CA LEU A 287 19.21 5.74 -9.31
C LEU A 287 19.14 4.39 -10.04
N LEU A 288 19.69 3.33 -9.44
CA LEU A 288 19.63 1.98 -9.99
C LEU A 288 18.19 1.47 -10.05
N ASN A 289 17.41 1.65 -8.98
CA ASN A 289 15.98 1.30 -8.96
C ASN A 289 15.20 2.01 -10.08
N LEU A 290 15.41 3.33 -10.23
CA LEU A 290 14.79 4.14 -11.28
C LEU A 290 15.19 3.68 -12.69
N SER A 291 16.44 3.25 -12.86
CA SER A 291 16.97 2.81 -14.15
C SER A 291 16.43 1.43 -14.51
N MET A 292 16.40 0.51 -13.54
CA MET A 292 15.83 -0.81 -13.72
C MET A 292 14.32 -0.76 -14.01
N SER A 293 13.56 0.05 -13.26
CA SER A 293 12.12 0.23 -13.49
C SER A 293 11.85 0.58 -14.95
N ARG A 294 12.55 1.60 -15.47
CA ARG A 294 12.42 2.01 -16.88
C ARG A 294 12.81 0.93 -17.88
N GLN A 295 13.86 0.16 -17.61
CA GLN A 295 14.27 -0.93 -18.48
C GLN A 295 13.22 -2.05 -18.53
N ARG A 296 12.59 -2.37 -17.39
CA ARG A 296 11.53 -3.39 -17.31
C ARG A 296 10.29 -2.98 -18.09
N GLU A 297 9.91 -1.73 -18.03
CA GLU A 297 8.81 -1.17 -18.84
C GLU A 297 9.05 -1.29 -20.34
N TYR A 298 10.25 -0.94 -20.80
CA TYR A 298 10.61 -1.12 -22.22
C TYR A 298 10.58 -2.59 -22.64
N LEU A 299 11.04 -3.49 -21.76
CA LEU A 299 11.02 -4.92 -22.03
C LEU A 299 9.59 -5.47 -22.03
N ALA A 300 8.70 -4.92 -21.20
CA ALA A 300 7.28 -5.28 -21.17
C ALA A 300 6.55 -4.79 -22.42
N ASP A 301 6.88 -3.60 -22.95
CA ASP A 301 6.37 -3.11 -24.23
C ASP A 301 6.79 -4.02 -25.39
N ILE A 302 8.07 -4.36 -25.48
CA ILE A 302 8.58 -5.30 -26.49
C ILE A 302 7.94 -6.67 -26.31
N GLY A 303 7.77 -7.12 -25.06
CA GLY A 303 7.10 -8.36 -24.72
C GLY A 303 5.64 -8.37 -25.18
N SER A 304 4.92 -7.27 -25.00
CA SER A 304 3.56 -7.12 -25.53
C SER A 304 3.53 -7.29 -27.05
N VAL A 305 4.47 -6.68 -27.78
CA VAL A 305 4.58 -6.86 -29.25
C VAL A 305 4.95 -8.29 -29.64
N ASP A 306 5.86 -8.93 -28.90
CA ASP A 306 6.24 -10.33 -29.12
C ASP A 306 5.04 -11.28 -28.92
N LEU A 307 4.23 -11.04 -27.88
CA LEU A 307 3.06 -11.85 -27.56
C LEU A 307 1.89 -11.61 -28.53
N THR A 308 1.57 -10.36 -28.81
CA THR A 308 0.45 -9.99 -29.71
C THR A 308 0.81 -10.09 -31.19
N ARG A 309 2.11 -10.17 -31.52
CA ARG A 309 2.65 -10.07 -32.88
C ARG A 309 2.25 -8.79 -33.64
N ASN A 310 1.76 -7.77 -32.93
CA ASN A 310 1.26 -6.54 -33.53
C ASN A 310 1.58 -5.32 -32.66
N PRO A 311 2.52 -4.45 -33.08
CA PRO A 311 2.89 -3.27 -32.30
C PRO A 311 1.76 -2.25 -32.16
N LYS A 312 0.78 -2.26 -33.07
CA LYS A 312 -0.34 -1.31 -33.03
C LYS A 312 -1.24 -1.49 -31.81
N CYS A 313 -1.30 -2.71 -31.25
CA CYS A 313 -2.09 -3.04 -30.06
C CYS A 313 -1.68 -2.15 -28.87
N ILE A 314 -0.42 -2.27 -28.44
CA ILE A 314 0.09 -1.51 -27.29
C ILE A 314 0.23 -0.01 -27.61
N VAL A 315 0.61 0.36 -28.84
CA VAL A 315 0.72 1.78 -29.25
C VAL A 315 -0.64 2.48 -29.21
N GLY A 316 -1.71 1.84 -29.69
CA GLY A 316 -3.07 2.39 -29.63
C GLY A 316 -3.56 2.57 -28.20
N ALA A 317 -3.31 1.58 -27.34
CA ALA A 317 -3.66 1.65 -25.93
C ALA A 317 -2.94 2.81 -25.21
N LEU A 318 -1.63 2.95 -25.43
CA LEU A 318 -0.82 4.03 -24.84
C LEU A 318 -1.31 5.41 -25.29
N LYS A 319 -1.61 5.60 -26.59
CA LYS A 319 -2.15 6.87 -27.12
C LYS A 319 -3.49 7.24 -26.49
N LYS A 320 -4.38 6.26 -26.24
CA LYS A 320 -5.66 6.50 -25.56
C LYS A 320 -5.51 6.85 -24.08
N LEU A 321 -4.63 6.16 -23.36
CA LEU A 321 -4.37 6.45 -21.95
C LEU A 321 -3.77 7.85 -21.80
N GLU A 322 -2.85 8.24 -22.68
CA GLU A 322 -2.27 9.58 -22.70
C GLU A 322 -3.32 10.67 -22.93
N ALA A 323 -4.21 10.48 -23.91
CA ALA A 323 -5.27 11.46 -24.19
C ALA A 323 -6.19 11.67 -22.97
N ILE A 324 -6.50 10.60 -22.23
CA ILE A 324 -7.31 10.68 -21.00
C ILE A 324 -6.55 11.42 -19.91
N GLU A 325 -5.26 11.13 -19.70
CA GLU A 325 -4.43 11.82 -18.72
C GLU A 325 -4.33 13.32 -19.04
N GLN A 326 -4.09 13.69 -20.30
CA GLN A 326 -4.03 15.09 -20.73
C GLN A 326 -5.36 15.83 -20.48
N GLN A 327 -6.50 15.17 -20.72
CA GLN A 327 -7.82 15.73 -20.39
C GLN A 327 -7.99 15.96 -18.88
N TYR A 328 -7.56 15.01 -18.05
CA TYR A 328 -7.58 15.16 -16.58
C TYR A 328 -6.67 16.29 -16.11
N GLN A 329 -5.45 16.42 -16.65
CA GLN A 329 -4.52 17.49 -16.27
C GLN A 329 -5.03 18.87 -16.71
N GLN A 330 -5.60 19.00 -17.92
CA GLN A 330 -6.23 20.26 -18.37
C GLN A 330 -7.42 20.66 -17.49
N GLN A 331 -8.19 19.69 -17.00
CA GLN A 331 -9.30 19.94 -16.08
C GLN A 331 -8.82 20.42 -14.70
N LYS A 332 -7.59 20.04 -14.29
CA LYS A 332 -6.90 20.47 -13.07
C LYS A 332 -6.29 21.88 -13.18
N GLU A 333 -5.86 22.29 -14.37
CA GLU A 333 -5.26 23.62 -14.63
C GLU A 333 -6.29 24.76 -14.78
N ASN A 334 -7.58 24.45 -14.90
CA ASN A 334 -8.61 25.49 -14.97
C ASN A 334 -8.76 26.20 -13.61
N PRO A 335 -8.43 27.50 -13.48
CA PRO A 335 -8.29 28.18 -12.18
C PRO A 335 -9.56 28.11 -11.32
N MET A 336 -10.72 28.10 -11.97
CA MET A 336 -12.02 28.04 -11.29
C MET A 336 -12.35 26.63 -10.77
N VAL A 337 -11.88 25.58 -11.45
CA VAL A 337 -12.00 24.18 -11.01
C VAL A 337 -10.97 23.87 -9.93
N SER A 338 -9.74 24.41 -10.07
CA SER A 338 -8.69 24.32 -9.06
C SER A 338 -9.08 25.02 -7.74
N ALA A 339 -9.84 26.12 -7.81
CA ALA A 339 -10.37 26.82 -6.64
C ALA A 339 -11.62 26.18 -6.00
N LEU A 340 -12.35 25.33 -6.73
CA LEU A 340 -13.52 24.59 -6.24
C LEU A 340 -13.21 23.13 -5.88
N ALA A 341 -12.09 22.59 -6.36
CA ALA A 341 -11.61 21.26 -6.04
C ALA A 341 -10.88 21.29 -4.69
N PHE A 342 -11.65 21.34 -3.61
CA PHE A 342 -11.16 21.16 -2.23
C PHE A 342 -10.58 19.76 -1.98
N ASN A 343 -10.89 18.79 -2.85
CA ASN A 343 -10.22 17.51 -2.91
C ASN A 343 -9.22 17.51 -4.05
N ASN A 344 -7.97 17.84 -3.72
CA ASN A 344 -6.86 17.36 -4.52
C ASN A 344 -6.82 15.85 -4.29
N PHE A 345 -7.64 15.08 -5.03
CA PHE A 345 -7.40 13.65 -5.21
C PHE A 345 -5.99 13.58 -5.79
N GLN A 346 -5.00 13.47 -4.93
CA GLN A 346 -3.74 12.87 -5.27
C GLN A 346 -4.08 11.41 -5.50
N VAL A 347 -4.68 11.13 -6.65
CA VAL A 347 -4.38 9.85 -7.27
C VAL A 347 -2.90 9.96 -7.59
N LYS A 348 -2.07 9.57 -6.62
CA LYS A 348 -0.69 9.17 -6.88
C LYS A 348 -0.82 7.90 -7.73
N HIS A 349 -1.17 8.10 -8.99
CA HIS A 349 -1.08 7.09 -10.00
C HIS A 349 0.40 6.78 -10.14
N TRP A 350 0.72 5.50 -10.09
CA TRP A 350 2.04 4.95 -10.38
C TRP A 350 2.65 5.45 -11.71
N TRP A 351 1.82 6.05 -12.57
CA TRP A 351 2.19 6.67 -13.83
C TRP A 351 2.68 8.13 -13.76
N THR A 352 2.34 8.95 -12.76
CA THR A 352 2.61 10.39 -12.79
C THR A 352 2.98 10.97 -11.41
N ASN A 353 4.28 10.99 -11.06
CA ASN A 353 4.96 12.24 -10.63
C ASN A 353 6.48 12.13 -10.35
N LEU A 354 7.19 13.03 -11.05
CA LEU A 354 8.40 13.81 -10.72
C LEU A 354 9.81 13.19 -10.73
N ILE A 355 9.96 11.87 -10.79
CA ILE A 355 11.23 11.21 -11.20
C ILE A 355 10.85 9.95 -12.00
N SER A 356 10.10 10.16 -13.09
CA SER A 356 9.25 9.15 -13.72
C SER A 356 9.89 7.75 -13.76
N ASP A 357 9.34 6.84 -12.96
CA ASP A 357 9.68 5.41 -12.91
C ASP A 357 9.42 4.72 -14.27
N HIS A 358 8.74 5.42 -15.18
CA HIS A 358 8.50 5.09 -16.58
C HIS A 358 9.23 6.04 -17.54
N PRO A 359 9.70 5.54 -18.69
CA PRO A 359 10.18 6.40 -19.77
C PRO A 359 9.04 7.23 -20.38
N SER A 360 9.37 8.38 -20.98
CA SER A 360 8.37 9.23 -21.62
C SER A 360 7.61 8.45 -22.69
N LEU A 361 6.31 8.66 -22.77
CA LEU A 361 5.42 7.91 -23.66
C LEU A 361 5.83 8.08 -25.13
N ASP A 362 6.26 9.29 -25.53
CA ASP A 362 6.88 9.56 -26.82
C ASP A 362 8.05 8.62 -27.14
N ARG A 363 8.93 8.34 -26.16
CA ARG A 363 10.08 7.45 -26.36
C ARG A 363 9.67 5.98 -26.44
N ARG A 364 8.59 5.59 -25.76
CA ARG A 364 8.03 4.23 -25.86
C ARG A 364 7.42 4.02 -27.24
N ILE A 365 6.58 4.96 -27.69
CA ILE A 365 5.94 4.93 -29.01
C ILE A 365 6.98 4.99 -30.12
N ASP A 366 7.92 5.94 -30.06
CA ASP A 366 8.99 6.08 -31.05
C ASP A 366 9.76 4.77 -31.21
N ARG A 367 10.16 4.15 -30.10
CA ARG A 367 10.86 2.86 -30.14
C ARG A 367 10.02 1.75 -30.76
N LEU A 368 8.73 1.67 -30.43
CA LEU A 368 7.83 0.63 -30.95
C LEU A 368 7.52 0.82 -32.44
N GLU A 369 7.33 2.06 -32.88
CA GLU A 369 7.11 2.42 -34.29
C GLU A 369 8.37 2.11 -35.12
N HIS A 370 9.57 2.36 -34.60
CA HIS A 370 10.84 2.03 -35.28
C HIS A 370 11.21 0.53 -35.21
N THR A 371 10.67 -0.24 -34.26
CA THR A 371 10.89 -1.70 -34.19
C THR A 371 10.02 -2.44 -35.21
N ALA A 372 8.88 -1.86 -35.59
CA ALA A 372 7.99 -2.40 -36.63
C ALA A 372 8.61 -2.40 -38.04
N ASP A 373 9.67 -1.61 -38.25
CA ASP A 373 10.38 -1.47 -39.53
C ASP A 373 11.60 -2.40 -39.67
N LEU A 374 11.90 -3.26 -38.68
CA LEU A 374 12.96 -4.26 -38.82
C LEU A 374 12.48 -5.43 -39.70
N PRO A 375 13.26 -5.84 -40.71
CA PRO A 375 12.89 -6.97 -41.56
C PRO A 375 12.78 -8.25 -40.71
N LYS A 376 11.71 -9.02 -40.98
CA LYS A 376 11.34 -10.27 -40.30
C LYS A 376 12.44 -11.33 -40.32
#